data_AF-A0AAD3CKF6-F1
#
_entry.id   AF-A0AAD3CKF6-F1
#
_cell.length_a   1.000
_cell.length_b   1.000
_cell.length_c   1.000
_cell.angle_alpha   90.00
_cell.angle_beta   90.00
_cell.angle_gamma   90.00
#
_symmetry.space_group_name_H-M   'P 1'
#
loop_
_entity.id
_entity.type
_entity.pdbx_description
1 polymer ?
#
loop_
_entity_poly.entity_id
_entity_poly.type
_entity_poly.pdbx_seq_one_letter_code
_entity_poly.pdbx_strand_id
1 'polypeptide(L)'
;MQITKCAIAAATLGQTNVLQKLHSRPRIRNVIYNSDEGDIASAAIQHGQLDTLKWLQKHDYKLEEFWFWEQSWIEGTRAVTLAIEAGHLDIVQWLVDDVGHALFPLEDSILAVKCADLDILKVVVCDIE
;
A
#
# COMPACT_ATOMS: atom_id res chain seq x y z
N MET A 1 -0.16 -3.89 -21.01
CA MET A 1 0.72 -5.07 -21.13
C MET A 1 2.22 -4.81 -20.93
N GLN A 2 2.96 -3.96 -21.66
CA GLN A 2 4.39 -3.69 -21.30
C GLN A 2 4.56 -2.51 -20.35
N ILE A 3 3.86 -1.40 -20.60
CA ILE A 3 4.02 -0.15 -19.82
C ILE A 3 3.49 -0.29 -18.38
N THR A 4 2.39 -1.05 -18.19
CA THR A 4 1.86 -1.42 -16.87
C THR A 4 2.90 -2.21 -16.06
N LYS A 5 3.52 -3.23 -16.67
CA LYS A 5 4.62 -3.99 -16.04
C LYS A 5 5.85 -3.14 -15.72
N CYS A 6 6.21 -2.19 -16.59
CA CYS A 6 7.28 -1.25 -16.30
C CYS A 6 6.95 -0.34 -15.10
N ALA A 7 5.70 0.09 -14.96
CA ALA A 7 5.27 0.89 -13.82
C ALA A 7 5.29 0.07 -12.52
N ILE A 8 4.82 -1.18 -12.55
CA ILE A 8 4.92 -2.11 -11.42
C ILE A 8 6.38 -2.34 -11.04
N ALA A 9 7.26 -2.60 -12.02
CA ALA A 9 8.69 -2.77 -11.76
C ALA A 9 9.36 -1.51 -11.21
N ALA A 10 8.94 -0.32 -11.65
CA ALA A 10 9.41 0.93 -11.07
C ALA A 10 8.94 1.09 -9.62
N ALA A 11 7.71 0.67 -9.30
CA ALA A 11 7.18 0.69 -7.95
C ALA A 11 7.84 -0.32 -7.02
N THR A 12 8.12 -1.54 -7.47
CA THR A 12 8.86 -2.54 -6.66
C THR A 12 10.29 -2.11 -6.36
N LEU A 13 10.91 -1.35 -7.27
CA LEU A 13 12.27 -0.84 -7.12
C LEU A 13 12.36 0.55 -6.47
N GLY A 14 11.24 1.16 -6.07
CA GLY A 14 11.22 2.50 -5.48
C GLY A 14 11.61 3.63 -6.44
N GLN A 15 11.54 3.39 -7.75
CA GLN A 15 11.96 4.35 -8.77
C GLN A 15 10.88 5.40 -9.04
N THR A 16 10.60 6.25 -8.05
CA THR A 16 9.59 7.30 -8.13
C THR A 16 9.83 8.26 -9.30
N ASN A 17 11.09 8.50 -9.68
CA ASN A 17 11.45 9.29 -10.87
C ASN A 17 10.91 8.71 -12.19
N VAL A 18 10.87 7.37 -12.30
CA VAL A 18 10.32 6.70 -13.48
C VAL A 18 8.80 6.81 -13.46
N LEU A 19 8.17 6.59 -12.32
CA LEU A 19 6.72 6.76 -12.14
C LEU A 19 6.27 8.20 -12.46
N GLN A 20 7.02 9.21 -12.02
CA GLN A 20 6.77 10.62 -12.37
C GLN A 20 6.82 10.88 -13.88
N LYS A 21 7.82 10.33 -14.57
CA LYS A 21 7.94 10.45 -16.04
C LYS A 21 6.81 9.74 -16.79
N LEU A 22 6.31 8.63 -16.24
CA LEU A 22 5.16 7.92 -16.79
C LEU A 22 3.86 8.69 -16.53
N HIS A 23 3.71 9.26 -15.33
CA HIS A 23 2.55 10.04 -14.92
C HIS A 23 2.42 11.37 -15.66
N SER A 24 3.54 12.01 -16.02
CA SER A 24 3.56 13.26 -16.79
C SER A 24 2.96 13.11 -18.21
N ARG A 25 2.65 11.89 -18.64
CA ARG A 25 2.09 11.58 -19.97
C ARG A 25 0.65 11.06 -19.81
N PRO A 26 -0.39 11.88 -20.10
CA PRO A 26 -1.79 11.55 -19.80
C PRO A 26 -2.28 10.24 -20.42
N ARG A 27 -1.83 9.92 -21.64
CA ARG A 27 -2.17 8.67 -22.33
C ARG A 27 -1.60 7.44 -21.62
N ILE A 28 -0.40 7.56 -21.05
CA ILE A 28 0.26 6.47 -20.31
C ILE A 28 -0.34 6.36 -18.92
N ARG A 29 -0.53 7.50 -18.23
CA ARG A 29 -1.24 7.59 -16.95
C ARG A 29 -2.57 6.82 -17.00
N ASN A 30 -3.43 7.13 -17.96
CA ASN A 30 -4.73 6.46 -18.06
C ASN A 30 -4.63 4.96 -18.35
N VAL A 31 -3.55 4.47 -18.96
CA VAL A 31 -3.34 3.02 -19.18
C VAL A 31 -2.84 2.34 -17.91
N ILE A 32 -2.02 3.03 -17.13
CA ILE A 32 -1.41 2.55 -15.88
C ILE A 32 -2.44 2.48 -14.75
N TYR A 33 -3.27 3.51 -14.58
CA TYR A 33 -4.19 3.64 -13.44
C TYR A 33 -5.65 3.23 -13.76
N ASN A 34 -5.93 2.80 -14.99
CA ASN A 34 -7.20 2.14 -15.33
C ASN A 34 -7.02 0.66 -15.71
N SER A 35 -5.83 0.09 -15.52
CA SER A 35 -5.64 -1.34 -15.78
C SER A 35 -6.04 -2.16 -14.57
N ASP A 36 -6.85 -3.19 -14.79
CA ASP A 36 -7.11 -4.26 -13.83
C ASP A 36 -5.85 -5.14 -13.58
N GLU A 37 -4.81 -4.96 -14.42
CA GLU A 37 -3.49 -5.59 -14.29
C GLU A 37 -2.66 -4.96 -13.15
N GLY A 38 -3.02 -5.26 -11.90
CA GLY A 38 -2.08 -5.29 -10.78
C GLY A 38 -1.70 -3.94 -10.17
N ASP A 39 -2.22 -3.73 -8.97
CA ASP A 39 -2.02 -2.55 -8.13
C ASP A 39 -0.55 -2.21 -7.93
N ILE A 40 -0.13 -1.09 -8.54
CA ILE A 40 1.20 -0.48 -8.35
C ILE A 40 1.42 -0.16 -6.86
N ALA A 41 0.34 0.15 -6.14
CA ALA A 41 0.35 0.32 -4.69
C ALA A 41 0.68 -0.99 -3.96
N SER A 42 0.04 -2.12 -4.29
CA SER A 42 0.37 -3.42 -3.69
C SER A 42 1.85 -3.77 -3.89
N ALA A 43 2.37 -3.55 -5.10
CA ALA A 43 3.78 -3.79 -5.41
C ALA A 43 4.72 -2.88 -4.59
N ALA A 44 4.39 -1.60 -4.43
CA ALA A 44 5.16 -0.71 -3.58
C ALA A 44 5.09 -1.10 -2.09
N ILE A 45 3.92 -1.54 -1.60
CA ILE A 45 3.73 -2.01 -0.23
C ILE A 45 4.58 -3.25 0.05
N GLN A 46 4.44 -4.30 -0.77
CA GLN A 46 5.16 -5.56 -0.57
C GLN A 46 6.69 -5.40 -0.58
N HIS A 47 7.19 -4.37 -1.26
CA HIS A 47 8.61 -4.10 -1.38
C HIS A 47 9.11 -2.95 -0.49
N GLY A 48 8.30 -2.44 0.44
CA GLY A 48 8.75 -1.45 1.44
C GLY A 48 9.00 -0.05 0.87
N GLN A 49 8.31 0.32 -0.21
CA GLN A 49 8.59 1.55 -0.96
C GLN A 49 7.73 2.73 -0.50
N LEU A 50 7.91 3.14 0.76
CA LEU A 50 7.14 4.20 1.43
C LEU A 50 7.11 5.52 0.65
N ASP A 51 8.25 5.98 0.14
CA ASP A 51 8.33 7.24 -0.64
C ASP A 51 7.50 7.18 -1.92
N THR A 52 7.45 6.00 -2.54
CA THR A 52 6.63 5.77 -3.72
C THR A 52 5.15 5.79 -3.36
N LEU A 53 4.76 5.22 -2.21
CA LEU A 53 3.38 5.27 -1.71
C LEU A 53 2.91 6.69 -1.38
N LYS A 54 3.75 7.48 -0.69
CA LYS A 54 3.50 8.91 -0.42
C LYS A 54 3.36 9.73 -1.70
N TRP A 55 4.16 9.41 -2.72
CA TRP A 55 4.05 10.06 -4.01
C TRP A 55 2.76 9.67 -4.74
N LEU A 56 2.41 8.38 -4.71
CA LEU A 56 1.21 7.78 -5.32
C LEU A 56 -0.07 8.39 -4.73
N GLN A 57 -0.32 8.22 -3.43
CA GLN A 57 -0.48 9.39 -2.56
C GLN A 57 -1.20 10.62 -3.11
N LYS A 58 -0.35 11.61 -3.27
CA LYS A 58 -0.61 12.98 -3.65
C LYS A 58 -1.03 13.14 -5.11
N HIS A 59 -0.82 12.14 -5.97
CA HIS A 59 -0.94 12.28 -7.43
C HIS A 59 -1.98 11.37 -8.07
N ASP A 60 -2.53 10.39 -7.34
CA ASP A 60 -3.50 9.44 -7.88
C ASP A 60 -4.73 9.28 -6.98
N TYR A 61 -5.86 9.81 -7.46
CA TYR A 61 -7.15 9.84 -6.77
C TYR A 61 -7.84 8.48 -6.68
N LYS A 62 -7.41 7.49 -7.48
CA LYS A 62 -7.95 6.12 -7.42
C LYS A 62 -7.41 5.28 -6.29
N LEU A 63 -6.34 5.75 -5.65
CA LEU A 63 -5.78 5.05 -4.50
C LEU A 63 -6.71 5.12 -3.30
N GLU A 64 -7.50 6.19 -3.14
CA GLU A 64 -8.57 6.19 -2.14
C GLU A 64 -9.49 4.99 -2.34
N GLU A 65 -9.88 4.68 -3.58
CA GLU A 65 -10.68 3.50 -3.86
C GLU A 65 -9.93 2.21 -3.48
N PHE A 66 -8.66 2.03 -3.88
CA PHE A 66 -7.87 0.85 -3.50
C PHE A 66 -7.61 0.72 -1.98
N TRP A 67 -7.43 1.85 -1.30
CA TRP A 67 -7.17 1.94 0.13
C TRP A 67 -8.44 1.85 0.97
N PHE A 68 -9.61 2.17 0.43
CA PHE A 68 -10.89 2.07 1.12
C PHE A 68 -11.74 0.90 0.62
N TRP A 69 -11.30 0.17 -0.40
CA TRP A 69 -11.84 -1.14 -0.80
C TRP A 69 -11.38 -2.20 0.20
N GLU A 70 -11.95 -2.13 1.41
CA GLU A 70 -12.85 -3.18 1.86
C GLU A 70 -13.75 -2.63 2.97
N GLN A 71 -14.99 -2.29 2.61
CA GLN A 71 -16.08 -2.19 3.60
C GLN A 71 -16.58 -3.60 3.99
N SER A 72 -15.68 -4.56 4.13
CA SER A 72 -15.98 -5.81 4.81
C SER A 72 -15.47 -5.63 6.23
N TRP A 73 -16.38 -5.59 7.19
CA TRP A 73 -16.11 -5.47 8.64
C TRP A 73 -15.20 -6.59 9.22
N ILE A 74 -14.60 -7.42 8.37
CA ILE A 74 -13.95 -8.70 8.70
C ILE A 74 -12.48 -8.69 8.26
N GLU A 75 -12.07 -7.85 7.30
CA GLU A 75 -10.69 -7.80 6.81
C GLU A 75 -10.24 -6.33 6.86
N GLY A 76 -9.08 -6.07 7.46
CA GLY A 76 -8.50 -4.73 7.44
C GLY A 76 -8.31 -4.20 6.04
N THR A 77 -8.05 -2.90 5.92
CA THR A 77 -7.74 -2.30 4.61
C THR A 77 -6.66 -3.15 3.93
N ARG A 78 -6.91 -3.63 2.69
CA ARG A 78 -5.99 -4.50 1.93
C ARG A 78 -4.53 -4.00 1.94
N ALA A 79 -4.31 -2.69 1.99
CA ALA A 79 -2.99 -2.08 2.12
C ALA A 79 -2.28 -2.36 3.47
N VAL A 80 -3.01 -2.30 4.59
CA VAL A 80 -2.49 -2.58 5.94
C VAL A 80 -2.13 -4.06 6.05
N THR A 81 -3.05 -4.95 5.66
CA THR A 81 -2.83 -6.40 5.64
C THR A 81 -1.56 -6.77 4.87
N LEU A 82 -1.38 -6.22 3.66
CA LEU A 82 -0.19 -6.46 2.84
C LEU A 82 1.09 -5.90 3.47
N ALA A 83 1.02 -4.76 4.16
CA ALA A 83 2.17 -4.17 4.84
C ALA A 83 2.61 -5.00 6.04
N ILE A 84 1.65 -5.54 6.81
CA ILE A 84 1.90 -6.47 7.92
C ILE A 84 2.48 -7.78 7.42
N GLU A 85 1.90 -8.38 6.37
CA GLU A 85 2.41 -9.61 5.76
C GLU A 85 3.84 -9.46 5.22
N ALA A 86 4.16 -8.28 4.71
CA ALA A 86 5.48 -7.97 4.16
C ALA A 86 6.50 -7.52 5.24
N GLY A 87 6.06 -7.25 6.47
CA GLY A 87 6.91 -6.83 7.59
C GLY A 87 7.41 -5.38 7.50
N HIS A 88 6.68 -4.50 6.82
CA HIS A 88 7.08 -3.09 6.62
C HIS A 88 6.39 -2.18 7.64
N LEU A 89 6.94 -2.16 8.86
CA LEU A 89 6.43 -1.37 9.98
C LEU A 89 6.26 0.12 9.66
N ASP A 90 7.17 0.69 8.88
CA ASP A 90 7.15 2.10 8.45
C ASP A 90 5.94 2.43 7.56
N ILE A 91 5.51 1.47 6.74
CA ILE A 91 4.29 1.59 5.94
C ILE A 91 3.05 1.41 6.81
N VAL A 92 3.06 0.47 7.75
CA VAL A 92 1.93 0.28 8.70
C VAL A 92 1.70 1.55 9.51
N GLN A 93 2.75 2.11 10.11
CA GLN A 93 2.67 3.37 10.86
C GLN A 93 2.15 4.50 9.97
N TRP A 94 2.69 4.64 8.77
CA TRP A 94 2.22 5.67 7.84
C TRP A 94 0.73 5.51 7.46
N LEU A 95 0.26 4.29 7.21
CA LEU A 95 -1.15 4.04 6.89
C LEU A 95 -2.09 4.37 8.06
N VAL A 96 -1.66 4.08 9.30
CA VAL A 96 -2.47 4.32 10.51
C VAL A 96 -2.43 5.80 10.91
N ASP A 97 -1.24 6.37 11.04
CA ASP A 97 -1.02 7.71 11.60
C ASP A 97 -1.34 8.83 10.59
N ASP A 98 -0.85 8.71 9.35
CA ASP A 98 -0.94 9.79 8.36
C ASP A 98 -2.18 9.66 7.46
N VAL A 99 -2.56 8.43 7.10
CA VAL A 99 -3.71 8.17 6.21
C VAL A 99 -5.01 7.94 7.00
N GLY A 100 -4.92 7.54 8.27
CA GLY A 100 -6.07 7.29 9.13
C GLY A 100 -6.79 5.98 8.82
N HIS A 101 -6.08 4.97 8.32
CA HIS A 101 -6.64 3.64 8.15
C HIS A 101 -6.94 2.98 9.49
N ALA A 102 -8.14 2.41 9.61
CA ALA A 102 -8.50 1.63 10.78
C ALA A 102 -7.73 0.31 10.80
N LEU A 103 -7.03 0.06 11.91
CA LEU A 103 -6.58 -1.28 12.27
C LEU A 103 -7.79 -2.10 12.73
N PHE A 104 -7.78 -3.39 12.40
CA PHE A 104 -8.73 -4.36 12.91
C PHE A 104 -7.99 -5.28 13.88
N PRO A 105 -8.09 -4.99 15.19
CA PRO A 105 -7.21 -5.56 16.21
C PRO A 105 -7.10 -7.08 16.21
N LEU A 106 -8.16 -7.80 15.86
CA LEU A 106 -8.17 -9.26 15.92
C LEU A 106 -7.39 -9.88 14.76
N GLU A 107 -7.72 -9.51 13.52
CA GLU A 107 -7.09 -10.06 12.31
C GLU A 107 -5.65 -9.55 12.14
N ASP A 108 -5.42 -8.26 12.35
CA ASP A 108 -4.10 -7.63 12.18
C ASP A 108 -3.11 -8.13 13.24
N SER A 109 -3.58 -8.40 14.48
CA SER A 109 -2.74 -9.01 15.52
C SER A 109 -2.40 -10.46 15.20
N ILE A 110 -3.36 -11.24 14.69
CA ILE A 110 -3.10 -12.62 14.26
C ILE A 110 -2.06 -12.65 13.13
N LEU A 111 -2.13 -11.72 12.18
CA LEU A 111 -1.17 -11.60 11.10
C LEU A 111 0.21 -11.17 11.60
N ALA A 112 0.29 -10.18 12.49
CA ALA A 112 1.55 -9.76 13.12
C ALA A 112 2.22 -10.92 13.89
N VAL A 113 1.43 -11.74 14.60
CA VAL A 113 1.92 -12.97 15.26
C VAL A 113 2.42 -13.98 14.24
N LYS A 114 1.68 -14.22 13.14
CA LYS A 114 2.09 -15.15 12.07
C LYS A 114 3.39 -14.73 11.39
N CYS A 115 3.59 -13.43 11.19
CA CYS A 115 4.81 -12.88 10.61
C CYS A 115 5.96 -12.77 11.61
N ALA A 116 5.74 -13.15 12.87
CA ALA A 116 6.70 -13.06 13.98
C ALA A 116 7.28 -11.64 14.18
N ASP A 117 6.52 -10.61 13.84
CA ASP A 117 6.95 -9.22 13.89
C ASP A 117 6.44 -8.55 15.18
N LEU A 118 7.29 -8.58 16.21
CA LEU A 118 6.98 -8.04 17.54
C LEU A 118 6.76 -6.53 17.55
N ASP A 119 7.31 -5.79 16.59
CA ASP A 119 7.19 -4.34 16.56
C ASP A 119 5.89 -3.91 15.88
N ILE A 120 5.45 -4.63 14.85
CA ILE A 120 4.09 -4.47 14.29
C ILE A 120 3.03 -4.86 15.31
N LEU A 121 3.24 -5.95 16.06
CA LEU A 121 2.31 -6.36 17.11
C LEU A 121 2.09 -5.26 18.16
N LYS A 122 3.13 -4.52 18.54
CA LYS A 122 3.00 -3.39 19.48
C LYS A 122 2.11 -2.30 18.91
N VAL A 123 2.28 -1.94 17.64
CA VAL A 123 1.45 -0.93 16.97
C VAL A 123 -0.01 -1.37 16.95
N VAL A 124 -0.29 -2.60 16.52
CA VAL A 124 -1.67 -3.12 16.45
C VAL A 124 -2.33 -3.26 17.82
N VAL A 125 -1.57 -3.65 18.84
CA VAL A 125 -2.11 -3.84 20.21
C VAL A 125 -2.26 -2.52 20.97
N CYS A 126 -1.43 -1.52 20.71
CA CYS A 126 -1.51 -0.21 21.36
C CYS A 126 -2.75 0.60 20.93
N ASP A 127 -3.30 0.38 19.73
CA ASP A 127 -4.54 1.03 19.29
C ASP A 127 -5.83 0.43 19.89
N ILE A 128 -5.71 -0.59 20.77
CA ILE A 128 -6.83 -1.27 21.44
C ILE A 128 -7.13 -0.67 22.84
N GLU A 129 -6.25 0.17 23.39
CA GLU A 129 -6.43 0.84 24.69
C GLU A 129 -7.15 2.19 24.58
#